data_AF-A0A521XR17-F1
#
_entry.id   AF-A0A521XR17-F1
#
_cell.length_a   1.000
_cell.length_b   1.000
_cell.length_c   1.000
_cell.angle_alpha   90.00
_cell.angle_beta   90.00
_cell.angle_gamma   90.00
#
_symmetry.space_group_name_H-M   'P 1'
#
loop_
_entity.id
_entity.type
_entity.pdbx_description
1 polymer ?
#
loop_
_entity_poly.entity_id
_entity_poly.type
_entity_poly.pdbx_seq_one_letter_code
_entity_poly.pdbx_strand_id
1 'polypeptide(L)' 'MIIDCTTCAVRDLACDDCVVTAVLGPMADWDSTDQAALAALAESGLVPPLRLVPTARRARAG' A
#
# COMPACT_ATOMS: atom_id res chain seq x y z
N MET A 1 16.81 -7.28 -0.90
CA MET A 1 16.50 -6.42 -2.05
C MET A 1 15.67 -5.26 -1.55
N ILE A 2 16.01 -4.01 -1.88
CA ILE A 2 15.27 -2.81 -1.46
C ILE A 2 14.68 -2.17 -2.71
N ILE A 3 13.36 -1.94 -2.72
CA ILE A 3 12.67 -1.24 -3.80
C ILE A 3 12.31 0.15 -3.28
N ASP A 4 12.98 1.18 -3.81
CA ASP A 4 12.64 2.56 -3.49
C ASP A 4 11.57 3.07 -4.46
N CYS A 5 10.32 2.86 -4.08
CA CYS A 5 9.23 3.37 -4.89
C CYS A 5 9.26 4.92 -4.90
N THR A 6 9.83 5.63 -3.91
CA THR A 6 9.70 7.10 -3.78
C THR A 6 10.35 7.87 -4.91
N THR A 7 11.40 7.30 -5.51
CA THR A 7 12.08 7.84 -6.68
C THR A 7 11.74 7.11 -7.98
N CYS A 8 10.78 6.18 -7.96
CA CYS A 8 10.45 5.37 -9.12
C CYS A 8 9.69 6.19 -10.18
N ALA A 9 10.29 6.33 -11.36
CA ALA A 9 9.75 7.14 -12.46
C ALA A 9 8.38 6.67 -12.98
N VAL A 10 8.03 5.39 -12.79
CA VAL A 10 6.78 4.80 -13.27
C VAL A 10 5.76 4.53 -12.15
N ARG A 11 6.06 4.89 -10.88
CA ARG A 11 5.17 4.62 -9.72
C ARG A 11 3.74 5.08 -9.98
N ASP A 12 3.58 6.27 -10.54
CA ASP A 12 2.27 6.89 -10.78
C ASP A 12 1.77 6.69 -12.22
N LEU A 13 2.49 5.95 -13.05
CA LEU A 13 2.20 5.78 -14.48
C LEU A 13 1.83 4.34 -14.88
N ALA A 14 2.51 3.34 -14.30
CA ALA A 14 2.37 1.93 -14.72
C ALA A 14 2.80 0.95 -13.62
N CYS A 15 2.68 1.31 -12.34
CA CYS A 15 3.17 0.46 -11.25
C CYS A 15 2.35 -0.84 -11.10
N ASP A 16 1.08 -0.82 -11.48
CA ASP A 16 0.19 -1.97 -11.51
C ASP A 16 0.58 -3.02 -12.56
N ASP A 17 1.22 -2.61 -13.67
CA ASP A 17 1.78 -3.49 -14.71
C ASP A 17 3.32 -3.65 -14.60
N CYS A 18 3.93 -3.23 -13.48
CA CYS A 18 5.36 -3.36 -13.26
C CYS A 18 5.73 -4.78 -12.76
N VAL A 19 6.95 -5.25 -13.08
CA VAL A 19 7.50 -6.50 -12.55
C VAL A 19 7.48 -6.58 -11.01
N VAL A 20 7.51 -5.43 -10.32
CA VAL A 20 7.39 -5.38 -8.86
C VAL A 20 6.06 -5.95 -8.37
N THR A 21 4.95 -5.63 -9.05
CA THR A 21 3.62 -6.17 -8.75
C THR A 21 3.53 -7.67 -9.04
N ALA A 22 4.24 -8.16 -10.07
CA ALA A 22 4.33 -9.59 -10.34
C ALA A 22 5.07 -10.36 -9.22
N VAL A 23 6.06 -9.73 -8.57
CA VAL A 23 6.86 -10.35 -7.50
C VAL A 23 6.18 -10.24 -6.14
N LEU A 24 5.59 -9.08 -5.81
CA LEU A 24 5.05 -8.80 -4.48
C LEU A 24 3.52 -8.93 -4.38
N GLY A 25 2.82 -9.06 -5.51
CA GLY A 25 1.38 -8.98 -5.59
C GLY A 25 0.85 -7.53 -5.65
N PRO A 26 -0.46 -7.37 -5.90
CA PRO A 26 -1.08 -6.06 -5.94
C PRO A 26 -1.01 -5.36 -4.58
N MET A 27 -0.81 -4.05 -4.59
CA MET A 27 -0.97 -3.26 -3.38
C MET A 27 -2.46 -3.27 -2.98
N ALA A 28 -2.76 -3.72 -1.77
CA ALA A 28 -4.13 -3.67 -1.25
C ALA A 28 -4.61 -2.21 -1.17
N ASP A 29 -5.83 -1.96 -1.63
CA ASP A 29 -6.57 -0.74 -1.34
C ASP A 29 -7.36 -1.02 -0.05
N TRP A 30 -7.12 -0.24 0.99
CA TRP A 30 -7.68 -0.48 2.31
C TRP A 30 -8.72 0.58 2.58
N ASP A 31 -9.97 0.16 2.66
CA ASP A 31 -11.03 1.08 3.05
C ASP A 31 -11.05 1.32 4.58
N SER A 32 -11.98 2.14 5.05
CA SER A 32 -12.09 2.42 6.49
C SER A 32 -12.44 1.18 7.32
N THR A 33 -13.17 0.23 6.75
CA THR A 33 -13.57 -1.02 7.40
C THR A 33 -12.36 -1.93 7.56
N ASP A 34 -11.56 -2.08 6.51
CA ASP A 34 -10.32 -2.85 6.54
C ASP A 34 -9.36 -2.27 7.60
N GLN A 35 -9.21 -0.94 7.60
CA GLN A 35 -8.38 -0.23 8.57
C GLN A 35 -8.84 -0.48 10.01
N ALA A 36 -10.14 -0.44 10.27
CA ALA A 36 -10.70 -0.74 11.58
C ALA A 36 -10.45 -2.20 11.99
N ALA A 37 -10.58 -3.15 11.06
CA ALA A 37 -10.32 -4.55 11.33
C ALA A 37 -8.86 -4.77 11.76
N LEU A 38 -7.89 -4.17 11.09
CA LEU A 38 -6.49 -4.32 11.46
C LEU A 38 -6.13 -3.58 12.73
N ALA A 39 -6.80 -2.45 13.00
CA ALA A 39 -6.62 -1.76 14.27
C ALA A 39 -7.00 -2.70 15.42
N ALA A 40 -8.14 -3.40 15.33
CA ALA A 40 -8.54 -4.39 16.32
C ALA A 40 -7.55 -5.58 16.42
N LEU A 41 -7.03 -6.05 15.28
CA LEU A 41 -5.98 -7.09 15.27
C LEU A 41 -4.68 -6.59 15.91
N ALA A 42 -4.32 -5.32 15.73
CA ALA A 42 -3.13 -4.73 16.32
C ALA A 42 -3.29 -4.51 17.83
N GLU A 43 -4.45 -4.03 18.26
CA GLU A 43 -4.81 -3.85 19.67
C GLU A 43 -4.79 -5.18 20.45
N SER A 44 -5.16 -6.27 19.79
CA SER A 44 -5.06 -7.63 20.33
C SER A 44 -3.67 -8.27 20.20
N GLY A 45 -2.71 -7.58 19.57
CA GLY A 45 -1.33 -8.05 19.40
C GLY A 45 -1.13 -9.13 18.33
N LEU A 46 -2.12 -9.35 17.45
CA LEU A 46 -2.03 -10.33 16.37
C LEU A 46 -1.24 -9.81 15.17
N VAL A 47 -1.20 -8.50 14.98
CA VAL A 47 -0.41 -7.84 13.94
C VAL A 47 0.33 -6.62 14.51
N PRO A 48 1.41 -6.14 13.86
CA PRO A 48 2.07 -4.90 14.26
C PRO A 48 1.12 -3.69 14.19
N PRO A 49 1.33 -2.64 15.01
CA PRO A 49 0.56 -1.40 14.96
C PRO A 49 0.54 -0.78 13.56
N LEU A 50 -0.63 -0.27 13.18
CA LEU A 50 -0.83 0.41 11.91
C LEU A 50 0.05 1.66 11.83
N ARG A 51 0.97 1.68 10.85
CA ARG A 51 1.84 2.83 10.51
C ARG A 51 1.41 3.41 9.16
N LEU A 52 0.12 3.74 9.05
CA LEU A 52 -0.43 4.32 7.84
C LEU A 52 0.16 5.72 7.65
N VAL A 53 0.80 5.94 6.51
CA VAL A 53 1.24 7.28 6.08
C VAL A 53 0.11 7.83 5.20
N PRO A 54 -0.51 8.98 5.55
CA PRO A 54 -1.53 9.59 4.72
C PRO A 54 -0.98 9.83 3.31
N THR A 55 -1.45 9.06 2.34
CA THR A 55 -1.22 9.38 0.94
C THR A 55 -2.28 10.38 0.56
N ALA A 56 -1.89 11.57 0.11
CA ALA A 56 -2.82 12.40 -0.64
C ALA A 56 -3.26 11.54 -1.82
N ARG A 57 -4.54 11.14 -1.85
CA ARG A 57 -5.12 10.37 -2.96
C ARG A 57 -4.92 11.18 -4.23
N ARG A 58 -3.82 10.94 -4.95
CA ARG A 58 -3.62 11.43 -6.30
C ARG A 58 -4.60 10.64 -7.14
N ALA A 59 -5.56 11.34 -7.75
CA ALA A 59 -6.46 10.74 -8.71
C ALA A 59 -5.63 9.96 -9.73
N ARG A 60 -5.95 8.67 -9.93
CA ARG A 60 -5.34 7.86 -10.97
C ARG A 60 -5.45 8.65 -12.28
N ALA A 61 -4.32 9.06 -12.85
CA ALA A 61 -4.33 9.54 -14.23
C ALA A 61 -4.76 8.33 -15.08
N GLY A 62 -5.85 8.51 -15.81
CA GLY A 62 -6.44 7.46 -16.65
C GLY A 62 -5.60 7.11 -17.87
#